data_AF-A0A2V7VYD4-F1
#
_entry.id   AF-A0A2V7VYD4-F1
#
_cell.length_a   1.000
_cell.length_b   1.000
_cell.length_c   1.000
_cell.angle_alpha   90.00
_cell.angle_beta   90.00
_cell.angle_gamma   90.00
#
_symmetry.space_group_name_H-M   'P 1'
#
loop_
_entity.id
_entity.type
_entity.pdbx_description
1 polymer ?
#
loop_
_entity_poly.entity_id
_entity_poly.type
_entity_poly.pdbx_seq_one_letter_code
_entity_poly.pdbx_strand_id
1 'polypeptide(L)'
;MAATWNVDRTALLDAGYQVEIVRERPTFVEAIVRREGESVILQWTHDSAFRFFPLVAHPELGLTLHPFDLATNKVLALVGRVEARDWIDILQCDSAVQPLGYLAWAATGKDPGLAPDAILQEARRSARYSAVEIAALAFDGPPPDAVDLSHQWHAALENATQIVALLPYQNVGQCVLRGGELFRGEGAALREALARGEIRFHAGSIRGAFPQII
;
A
#
# COMPACT_ATOMS: atom_id res chain seq x y z
N MET A 1 15.01 16.20 7.58
CA MET A 1 14.25 15.51 8.64
C MET A 1 14.34 16.23 9.99
N ALA A 2 15.53 16.43 10.58
CA ALA A 2 15.67 17.12 11.87
C ALA A 2 15.00 18.52 11.92
N ALA A 3 15.11 19.30 10.84
CA ALA A 3 14.44 20.60 10.74
C ALA A 3 12.89 20.48 10.76
N THR A 4 12.32 19.53 10.00
CA THR A 4 10.88 19.27 9.96
C THR A 4 10.36 18.82 11.31
N TRP A 5 11.02 17.82 11.92
CA TRP A 5 10.68 17.33 13.25
C TRP A 5 10.67 18.45 14.30
N ASN A 6 11.70 19.30 14.32
CA ASN A 6 11.77 20.40 15.28
C ASN A 6 10.63 21.41 15.10
N VAL A 7 10.28 21.76 13.86
CA VAL A 7 9.15 22.65 13.54
C VAL A 7 7.83 22.04 14.02
N ASP A 8 7.59 20.78 13.68
CA ASP A 8 6.34 20.08 14.04
C ASP A 8 6.22 19.91 15.55
N ARG A 9 7.32 19.56 16.24
CA ARG A 9 7.36 19.44 17.69
C ARG A 9 7.04 20.77 18.36
N THR A 10 7.61 21.88 17.90
CA THR A 10 7.29 23.21 18.44
C THR A 10 5.82 23.54 18.23
N ALA A 11 5.28 23.31 17.03
CA ALA A 11 3.87 23.56 16.75
C ALA A 11 2.92 22.75 17.66
N LEU A 12 3.24 21.48 17.93
CA LEU A 12 2.49 20.64 18.86
C LEU A 12 2.53 21.18 20.30
N LEU A 13 3.71 21.57 20.78
CA LEU A 13 3.86 22.12 22.14
C LEU A 13 3.13 23.46 22.29
N ASP A 14 3.23 24.34 21.30
CA ASP A 14 2.56 25.64 21.29
C ASP A 14 1.02 25.49 21.24
N ALA A 15 0.52 24.42 20.62
CA ALA A 15 -0.90 24.07 20.61
C ALA A 15 -1.37 23.34 21.89
N GLY A 16 -0.49 23.16 22.88
CA GLY A 16 -0.80 22.59 24.19
C GLY A 16 -0.75 21.06 24.26
N TYR A 17 -0.19 20.38 23.26
CA TYR A 17 0.01 18.93 23.32
C TYR A 17 1.23 18.57 24.16
N GLN A 18 1.18 17.41 24.80
CA GLN A 18 2.36 16.79 25.40
C GLN A 18 3.03 15.88 24.37
N VAL A 19 4.35 16.01 24.22
CA VAL A 19 5.12 15.22 23.25
C VAL A 19 6.19 14.41 23.98
N GLU A 20 6.02 13.09 24.03
CA GLU A 20 6.98 12.15 24.59
C GLU A 20 7.73 11.44 23.46
N ILE A 21 9.05 11.64 23.37
CA ILE A 21 9.88 10.97 22.36
C ILE A 21 10.12 9.53 22.79
N VAL A 22 9.72 8.56 21.96
CA VAL A 22 9.94 7.12 22.19
C VAL A 22 11.24 6.67 21.54
N ARG A 23 11.50 7.10 20.30
CA ARG A 23 12.68 6.70 19.54
C ARG A 23 13.16 7.83 18.63
N GLU A 24 14.45 8.12 18.67
CA GLU A 24 15.09 9.10 17.79
C GLU A 24 16.32 8.50 17.10
N ARG A 25 16.35 8.59 15.77
CA ARG A 25 17.41 8.15 14.87
C ARG A 25 17.55 9.16 13.72
N PRO A 26 18.69 9.22 13.00
CA PRO A 26 18.90 10.23 11.95
C PRO A 26 17.86 10.27 10.83
N THR A 27 17.15 9.15 10.58
CA THR A 27 16.13 9.01 9.52
C THR A 27 14.75 8.60 10.06
N PHE A 28 14.58 8.55 11.39
CA PHE A 28 13.34 8.14 12.01
C PHE A 28 13.16 8.78 13.39
N VAL A 29 12.02 9.41 13.62
CA VAL A 29 11.59 9.87 14.95
C VAL A 29 10.20 9.32 15.24
N GLU A 30 9.98 8.81 16.44
CA GLU A 30 8.68 8.39 16.95
C GLU A 30 8.41 9.07 18.28
N ALA A 31 7.22 9.63 18.41
CA ALA A 31 6.76 10.27 19.62
C ALA A 31 5.30 9.90 19.90
N ILE A 32 4.96 9.81 21.19
CA ILE A 32 3.58 9.75 21.65
C ILE A 32 3.14 11.19 21.93
N VAL A 33 2.10 11.62 21.22
CA VAL A 33 1.48 12.94 21.39
C VAL A 33 0.19 12.76 22.18
N ARG A 34 0.01 13.55 23.24
CA ARG A 34 -1.15 13.44 24.15
C ARG A 34 -1.86 14.77 24.34
N ARG A 35 -3.18 14.69 24.49
CA ARG A 35 -4.05 15.79 24.91
C ARG A 35 -5.34 15.24 25.51
N GLU A 36 -5.80 15.84 26.60
CA GLU A 36 -7.13 15.56 27.19
C GLU A 36 -7.40 14.06 27.48
N GLY A 37 -6.35 13.31 27.84
CA GLY A 37 -6.44 11.87 28.15
C GLY A 37 -6.33 10.95 26.93
N GLU A 38 -6.31 11.50 25.73
CA GLU A 38 -6.09 10.77 24.48
C GLU A 38 -4.62 10.79 24.07
N SER A 39 -4.19 9.78 23.32
CA SER A 39 -2.84 9.68 22.80
C SER A 39 -2.80 9.10 21.38
N VAL A 40 -1.85 9.58 20.60
CA VAL A 40 -1.54 9.06 19.26
C VAL A 40 -0.03 8.90 19.11
N ILE A 41 0.39 7.85 18.40
CA ILE A 41 1.78 7.68 18.00
C ILE A 41 1.97 8.40 16.67
N LEU A 42 2.90 9.35 16.63
CA LEU A 42 3.34 10.00 15.39
C LEU A 42 4.76 9.56 15.06
N GLN A 43 4.98 9.25 13.78
CA GLN A 43 6.27 8.84 13.25
C GLN A 43 6.68 9.76 12.09
N TRP A 44 7.87 10.34 12.20
CA TRP A 44 8.54 11.07 11.13
C TRP A 44 9.57 10.15 10.52
N THR A 45 9.37 9.81 9.26
CA THR A 45 10.25 8.89 8.53
C THR A 45 10.87 9.60 7.34
N HIS A 46 12.17 9.38 7.13
CA HIS A 46 12.80 9.70 5.86
C HIS A 46 12.59 8.51 4.92
N ASP A 47 11.42 8.45 4.28
CA ASP A 47 11.04 7.36 3.38
C ASP A 47 11.60 7.56 1.96
N SER A 48 11.56 6.49 1.15
CA SER A 48 11.77 6.55 -0.29
C SER A 48 10.78 7.54 -0.91
N ALA A 49 11.32 8.52 -1.61
CA ALA A 49 10.48 9.47 -2.35
C ALA A 49 9.88 8.87 -3.63
N PHE A 50 10.14 7.59 -3.92
CA PHE A 50 9.60 6.91 -5.09
C PHE A 50 8.10 6.66 -4.93
N ARG A 51 7.33 7.11 -5.91
CA ARG A 51 5.88 6.88 -5.98
C ARG A 51 5.42 6.86 -7.43
N PHE A 52 4.27 6.26 -7.66
CA PHE A 52 3.66 6.20 -8.99
C PHE A 52 2.95 7.51 -9.30
N PHE A 53 2.19 8.03 -8.35
CA PHE A 53 1.38 9.23 -8.53
C PHE A 53 1.84 10.36 -7.61
N PRO A 54 1.51 11.62 -7.93
CA PRO A 54 1.69 12.74 -7.02
C PRO A 54 0.88 12.55 -5.71
N LEU A 55 1.23 13.33 -4.69
CA LEU A 55 0.42 13.39 -3.47
C LEU A 55 -0.97 13.93 -3.76
N VAL A 56 -1.96 13.46 -3.02
CA VAL A 56 -3.36 13.89 -3.12
C VAL A 56 -3.75 14.69 -1.88
N ALA A 57 -4.67 15.62 -2.04
CA ALA A 57 -5.20 16.39 -0.92
C ALA A 57 -6.23 15.56 -0.15
N HIS A 58 -6.10 15.52 1.18
CA HIS A 58 -7.06 14.96 2.12
C HIS A 58 -7.62 16.07 3.00
N PRO A 59 -8.94 16.14 3.20
CA PRO A 59 -9.57 17.26 3.93
C PRO A 59 -9.04 17.43 5.35
N GLU A 60 -8.68 16.32 6.01
CA GLU A 60 -8.21 16.34 7.41
C GLU A 60 -6.70 16.22 7.55
N LEU A 61 -6.03 15.56 6.60
CA LEU A 61 -4.62 15.16 6.73
C LEU A 61 -3.69 16.02 5.86
N GLY A 62 -4.24 16.97 5.10
CA GLY A 62 -3.45 17.80 4.19
C GLY A 62 -3.03 17.02 2.96
N LEU A 63 -1.78 16.59 2.86
CA LEU A 63 -1.27 15.82 1.72
C LEU A 63 -1.05 14.36 2.09
N THR A 64 -1.62 13.44 1.32
CA THR A 64 -1.49 11.99 1.51
C THR A 64 -0.97 11.30 0.25
N LEU A 65 -0.53 10.05 0.40
CA LEU A 65 -0.18 9.21 -0.74
C LEU A 65 -1.43 8.92 -1.57
N HIS A 66 -1.26 8.80 -2.89
CA HIS A 66 -2.29 8.26 -3.75
C HIS A 66 -2.66 6.82 -3.29
N PRO A 67 -3.94 6.39 -3.32
CA PRO A 67 -4.35 5.07 -2.85
C PRO A 67 -3.56 3.90 -3.46
N PHE A 68 -3.19 4.00 -4.73
CA PHE A 68 -2.30 3.03 -5.39
C PHE A 68 -0.91 2.94 -4.75
N ASP A 69 -0.33 4.08 -4.39
CA ASP A 69 0.96 4.12 -3.71
C ASP A 69 0.90 3.54 -2.30
N LEU A 70 -0.21 3.79 -1.59
CA LEU A 70 -0.46 3.17 -0.28
C LEU A 70 -0.62 1.64 -0.40
N ALA A 71 -1.40 1.17 -1.39
CA ALA A 71 -1.64 -0.25 -1.64
C ALA A 71 -0.35 -1.01 -2.00
N THR A 72 0.51 -0.43 -2.85
CA THR A 72 1.82 -1.03 -3.18
C THR A 72 2.77 -1.06 -1.99
N ASN A 73 2.75 -0.04 -1.12
CA ASN A 73 3.49 -0.08 0.14
C ASN A 73 2.97 -1.18 1.08
N LYS A 74 1.65 -1.40 1.10
CA LYS A 74 1.04 -2.49 1.87
C LYS A 74 1.45 -3.87 1.37
N VAL A 75 1.62 -4.05 0.05
CA VAL A 75 2.12 -5.31 -0.50
C VAL A 75 3.55 -5.59 -0.02
N LEU A 76 4.41 -4.58 -0.03
CA LEU A 76 5.79 -4.72 0.47
C LEU A 76 5.82 -4.97 1.99
N ALA A 77 4.94 -4.33 2.75
CA ALA A 77 4.80 -4.60 4.18
C ALA A 77 4.36 -6.05 4.44
N LEU A 78 3.35 -6.56 3.71
CA LEU A 78 2.84 -7.92 3.85
C LEU A 78 3.93 -9.00 3.70
N VAL A 79 4.88 -8.79 2.79
CA VAL A 79 5.98 -9.75 2.57
C VAL A 79 7.21 -9.49 3.46
N GLY A 80 7.28 -8.32 4.10
CA GLY A 80 8.36 -7.93 5.00
C GLY A 80 8.09 -8.21 6.48
N ARG A 81 6.83 -8.41 6.88
CA ARG A 81 6.43 -8.71 8.27
C ARG A 81 5.13 -9.52 8.34
N VAL A 82 4.88 -10.15 9.48
CA VAL A 82 3.68 -10.99 9.72
C VAL A 82 2.74 -10.26 10.67
N GLU A 83 1.74 -9.57 10.11
CA GLU A 83 0.69 -8.88 10.87
C GLU A 83 -0.69 -9.12 10.23
N ALA A 84 -1.67 -9.61 11.01
CA ALA A 84 -3.01 -9.93 10.52
C ALA A 84 -3.72 -8.77 9.82
N ARG A 85 -3.47 -7.52 10.26
CA ARG A 85 -4.03 -6.31 9.64
C ARG A 85 -3.57 -6.12 8.19
N ASP A 86 -2.31 -6.43 7.88
CA ASP A 86 -1.79 -6.20 6.53
C ASP A 86 -2.46 -7.14 5.52
N TRP A 87 -2.91 -8.32 5.97
CA TRP A 87 -3.69 -9.24 5.15
C TRP A 87 -5.09 -8.72 4.83
N ILE A 88 -5.81 -8.21 5.83
CA ILE A 88 -7.12 -7.58 5.65
C ILE A 88 -7.01 -6.34 4.75
N ASP A 89 -6.02 -5.49 5.01
CA ASP A 89 -5.77 -4.28 4.21
C ASP A 89 -5.52 -4.63 2.73
N ILE A 90 -4.84 -5.74 2.44
CA ILE A 90 -4.60 -6.17 1.05
C ILE A 90 -5.87 -6.67 0.38
N LEU A 91 -6.75 -7.39 1.07
CA LEU A 91 -8.05 -7.77 0.52
C LEU A 91 -8.92 -6.53 0.22
N GLN A 92 -8.84 -5.51 1.07
CA GLN A 92 -9.48 -4.23 0.81
C GLN A 92 -8.84 -3.51 -0.39
N CYS A 93 -7.51 -3.55 -0.53
CA CYS A 93 -6.83 -2.94 -1.68
C CYS A 93 -7.14 -3.67 -3.00
N ASP A 94 -7.19 -5.00 -2.98
CA ASP A 94 -7.54 -5.85 -4.13
C ASP A 94 -8.94 -5.47 -4.66
N SER A 95 -9.91 -5.36 -3.76
CA SER A 95 -11.29 -5.02 -4.10
C SER A 95 -11.53 -3.54 -4.39
N ALA A 96 -10.83 -2.60 -3.74
CA ALA A 96 -11.13 -1.16 -3.84
C ALA A 96 -10.13 -0.35 -4.67
N VAL A 97 -8.86 -0.77 -4.78
CA VAL A 97 -7.79 -0.02 -5.47
C VAL A 97 -7.41 -0.64 -6.81
N GLN A 98 -6.79 -1.82 -6.78
CA GLN A 98 -6.45 -2.60 -7.98
C GLN A 98 -6.19 -4.04 -7.58
N PRO A 99 -6.54 -5.05 -8.40
CA PRO A 99 -6.28 -6.45 -8.05
C PRO A 99 -4.83 -6.73 -7.67
N LEU A 100 -4.62 -7.65 -6.73
CA LEU A 100 -3.35 -7.95 -6.07
C LEU A 100 -2.22 -8.25 -7.06
N GLY A 101 -2.51 -8.88 -8.19
CA GLY A 101 -1.51 -9.14 -9.24
C GLY A 101 -0.86 -7.86 -9.78
N TYR A 102 -1.64 -6.80 -9.99
CA TYR A 102 -1.13 -5.50 -10.44
C TYR A 102 -0.36 -4.77 -9.34
N LEU A 103 -0.83 -4.89 -8.09
CA LEU A 103 -0.14 -4.29 -6.94
C LEU A 103 1.22 -4.96 -6.71
N ALA A 104 1.28 -6.30 -6.77
CA ALA A 104 2.54 -7.06 -6.68
C ALA A 104 3.47 -6.77 -7.86
N TRP A 105 2.92 -6.66 -9.07
CA TRP A 105 3.67 -6.26 -10.26
C TRP A 105 4.33 -4.89 -10.10
N ALA A 106 3.59 -3.91 -9.61
CA ALA A 106 4.09 -2.55 -9.42
C ALA A 106 5.01 -2.43 -8.19
N ALA A 107 4.80 -3.21 -7.14
CA ALA A 107 5.64 -3.21 -5.95
C ALA A 107 7.14 -3.45 -6.26
N THR A 108 7.45 -4.24 -7.29
CA THR A 108 8.82 -4.43 -7.81
C THR A 108 9.48 -3.12 -8.26
N GLY A 109 8.71 -2.12 -8.69
CA GLY A 109 9.26 -0.80 -9.05
C GLY A 109 9.75 -0.01 -7.84
N LYS A 110 9.19 -0.30 -6.66
CA LYS A 110 9.59 0.29 -5.37
C LYS A 110 10.73 -0.49 -4.72
N ASP A 111 10.73 -1.80 -4.87
CA ASP A 111 11.81 -2.69 -4.44
C ASP A 111 12.25 -3.62 -5.59
N PRO A 112 13.24 -3.21 -6.40
CA PRO A 112 13.71 -4.00 -7.54
C PRO A 112 14.32 -5.36 -7.16
N GLY A 113 14.62 -5.59 -5.87
CA GLY A 113 15.10 -6.88 -5.37
C GLY A 113 14.00 -7.94 -5.27
N LEU A 114 12.73 -7.55 -5.36
CA LEU A 114 11.57 -8.44 -5.19
C LEU A 114 10.80 -8.59 -6.50
N ALA A 115 10.95 -9.74 -7.15
CA ALA A 115 10.16 -10.10 -8.33
C ALA A 115 8.67 -10.31 -7.96
N PRO A 116 7.71 -10.02 -8.86
CA PRO A 116 6.28 -10.16 -8.57
C PRO A 116 5.89 -11.57 -8.12
N ASP A 117 6.43 -12.61 -8.77
CA ASP A 117 6.17 -14.00 -8.38
C ASP A 117 6.68 -14.32 -6.97
N ALA A 118 7.83 -13.76 -6.58
CA ALA A 118 8.38 -13.95 -5.24
C ALA A 118 7.50 -13.27 -4.17
N ILE A 119 6.97 -12.09 -4.48
CA ILE A 119 6.00 -11.39 -3.63
C ILE A 119 4.74 -12.26 -3.43
N LEU A 120 4.17 -12.79 -4.51
CA LEU A 120 2.97 -13.64 -4.42
C LEU A 120 3.22 -14.96 -3.68
N GLN A 121 4.40 -15.56 -3.87
CA GLN A 121 4.80 -16.76 -3.13
C GLN A 121 4.94 -16.49 -1.63
N GLU A 122 5.58 -15.38 -1.26
CA GLU A 122 5.74 -15.02 0.15
C GLU A 122 4.39 -14.70 0.78
N ALA A 123 3.54 -13.91 0.10
CA ALA A 123 2.19 -13.61 0.55
C ALA A 123 1.37 -14.90 0.80
N ARG A 124 1.45 -15.89 -0.09
CA ARG A 124 0.78 -17.19 0.08
C ARG A 124 1.26 -17.94 1.33
N ARG A 125 2.52 -17.77 1.72
CA ARG A 125 3.12 -18.46 2.87
C ARG A 125 2.79 -17.77 4.18
N SER A 126 2.78 -16.44 4.22
CA SER A 126 2.65 -15.64 5.44
C SER A 126 1.21 -15.39 5.88
N ALA A 127 0.23 -15.50 4.98
CA ALA A 127 -1.18 -15.24 5.26
C ALA A 127 -1.90 -16.41 5.95
N ARG A 128 -1.57 -16.68 7.21
CA ARG A 128 -2.25 -17.69 8.05
C ARG A 128 -2.67 -17.07 9.38
N TYR A 129 -3.91 -16.61 9.45
CA TYR A 129 -4.47 -16.00 10.65
C TYR A 129 -5.71 -16.73 11.14
N SER A 130 -5.81 -16.89 12.45
CA SER A 130 -6.95 -17.48 13.13
C SER A 130 -8.08 -16.47 13.33
N ALA A 131 -9.30 -16.97 13.54
CA ALA A 131 -10.45 -16.13 13.90
C ALA A 131 -10.19 -15.31 15.18
N VAL A 132 -9.38 -15.82 16.11
CA VAL A 132 -9.00 -15.12 17.35
C VAL A 132 -8.11 -13.91 17.05
N GLU A 133 -7.11 -14.08 16.17
CA GLU A 133 -6.23 -12.98 15.76
C GLU A 133 -6.99 -11.89 15.01
N ILE A 134 -7.94 -12.28 14.15
CA ILE A 134 -8.80 -11.33 13.44
C ILE A 134 -9.69 -10.60 14.44
N ALA A 135 -10.39 -11.30 15.33
CA ALA A 135 -11.29 -10.69 16.31
C ALA A 135 -10.58 -9.76 17.33
N ALA A 136 -9.26 -9.89 17.49
CA ALA A 136 -8.46 -9.01 18.34
C ALA A 136 -8.16 -7.64 17.70
N LEU A 137 -8.42 -7.48 16.39
CA LEU A 137 -8.25 -6.20 15.69
C LEU A 137 -9.43 -5.27 15.97
N ALA A 138 -9.16 -3.96 15.89
CA ALA A 138 -10.19 -2.95 16.00
C ALA A 138 -10.86 -2.75 14.63
N PHE A 139 -12.17 -2.99 14.56
CA PHE A 139 -13.01 -2.74 13.39
C PHE A 139 -14.09 -1.72 13.70
N ASP A 140 -14.48 -0.98 12.68
CA ASP A 140 -15.73 -0.22 12.70
C ASP A 140 -16.88 -1.18 12.37
N GLY A 141 -17.47 -1.78 13.41
CA GLY A 141 -18.51 -2.82 13.28
C GLY A 141 -18.04 -4.23 13.68
N PRO A 142 -18.82 -5.28 13.36
CA PRO A 142 -18.45 -6.65 13.69
C PRO A 142 -17.20 -7.09 12.92
N PRO A 143 -16.33 -7.91 13.52
CA PRO A 143 -15.16 -8.43 12.82
C PRO A 143 -15.59 -9.28 11.62
N PRO A 144 -14.85 -9.22 10.50
CA PRO A 144 -15.12 -10.03 9.33
C PRO A 144 -14.94 -11.53 9.63
N ASP A 145 -15.69 -12.36 8.92
CA ASP A 145 -15.58 -13.81 9.06
C ASP A 145 -14.26 -14.32 8.48
N ALA A 146 -13.56 -15.15 9.27
CA ALA A 146 -12.23 -15.64 8.91
C ALA A 146 -12.25 -16.63 7.73
N VAL A 147 -13.34 -17.39 7.58
CA VAL A 147 -13.51 -18.34 6.47
C VAL A 147 -13.75 -17.58 5.18
N ASP A 148 -14.62 -16.56 5.21
CA ASP A 148 -14.86 -15.69 4.06
C ASP A 148 -13.60 -14.96 3.62
N LEU A 149 -12.83 -14.40 4.55
CA LEU A 149 -11.55 -13.76 4.24
C LEU A 149 -10.54 -14.76 3.64
N SER A 150 -10.51 -15.99 4.15
CA SER A 150 -9.68 -17.05 3.58
C SER A 150 -10.08 -17.37 2.14
N HIS A 151 -11.38 -17.49 1.83
CA HIS A 151 -11.84 -17.71 0.47
C HIS A 151 -11.48 -16.55 -0.47
N GLN A 152 -11.68 -15.31 -0.03
CA GLN A 152 -11.30 -14.11 -0.79
C GLN A 152 -9.79 -14.09 -1.06
N TRP A 153 -8.98 -14.46 -0.08
CA TRP A 153 -7.53 -14.51 -0.21
C TRP A 153 -7.05 -15.53 -1.26
N HIS A 154 -7.60 -16.73 -1.25
CA HIS A 154 -7.26 -17.74 -2.25
C HIS A 154 -7.64 -17.27 -3.66
N ALA A 155 -8.85 -16.70 -3.81
CA ALA A 155 -9.30 -16.14 -5.08
C ALA A 155 -8.38 -15.00 -5.57
N ALA A 156 -8.02 -14.07 -4.69
CA ALA A 156 -7.12 -12.97 -5.00
C ALA A 156 -5.73 -13.46 -5.43
N LEU A 157 -5.17 -14.49 -4.77
CA LEU A 157 -3.89 -15.08 -5.14
C LEU A 157 -3.91 -15.83 -6.48
N GLU A 158 -4.99 -16.57 -6.76
CA GLU A 158 -5.17 -17.26 -8.03
C GLU A 158 -5.25 -16.26 -9.19
N ASN A 159 -6.09 -15.23 -9.03
CA ASN A 159 -6.20 -14.13 -9.97
C ASN A 159 -4.88 -13.38 -10.14
N ALA A 160 -4.20 -13.05 -9.04
CA ALA A 160 -2.91 -12.37 -9.07
C ALA A 160 -1.86 -13.14 -9.88
N THR A 161 -1.82 -14.47 -9.71
CA THR A 161 -0.91 -15.34 -10.47
C THR A 161 -1.21 -15.28 -11.97
N GLN A 162 -2.48 -15.26 -12.36
CA GLN A 162 -2.88 -15.14 -13.77
C GLN A 162 -2.51 -13.77 -14.35
N ILE A 163 -2.74 -12.69 -13.59
CA ILE A 163 -2.39 -11.33 -14.01
C ILE A 163 -0.89 -11.22 -14.26
N VAL A 164 -0.05 -11.62 -13.29
CA VAL A 164 1.42 -11.54 -13.42
C VAL A 164 1.91 -12.34 -14.62
N ALA A 165 1.35 -13.52 -14.87
CA ALA A 165 1.72 -14.35 -16.02
C ALA A 165 1.33 -13.74 -17.38
N LEU A 166 0.31 -12.88 -17.43
CA LEU A 166 -0.16 -12.23 -18.66
C LEU A 166 0.56 -10.91 -18.96
N LEU A 167 1.11 -10.25 -17.94
CA LEU A 167 1.74 -8.95 -18.12
C LEU A 167 3.11 -9.05 -18.82
N PRO A 168 3.42 -8.13 -19.74
CA PRO A 168 4.68 -8.12 -20.46
C PRO A 168 5.86 -7.72 -19.55
N TYR A 169 6.76 -8.66 -19.26
CA TYR A 169 7.83 -8.55 -18.26
C TYR A 169 8.75 -7.33 -18.42
N GLN A 170 8.91 -6.80 -19.64
CA GLN A 170 9.68 -5.57 -19.86
C GLN A 170 9.10 -4.32 -19.17
N ASN A 171 7.84 -4.38 -18.72
CA ASN A 171 7.16 -3.30 -17.99
C ASN A 171 7.00 -3.62 -16.49
N VAL A 172 7.77 -4.56 -15.95
CA VAL A 172 7.73 -4.92 -14.53
C VAL A 172 8.00 -3.69 -13.65
N GLY A 173 7.30 -3.58 -12.53
CA GLY A 173 7.42 -2.44 -11.63
C GLY A 173 6.69 -1.17 -12.08
N GLN A 174 5.87 -1.23 -13.13
CA GLN A 174 5.06 -0.11 -13.61
C GLN A 174 3.57 -0.29 -13.25
N CYS A 175 2.87 0.80 -12.99
CA CYS A 175 1.43 0.80 -12.74
C CYS A 175 0.66 0.52 -14.04
N VAL A 176 -0.40 -0.29 -13.98
CA VAL A 176 -1.18 -0.69 -15.17
C VAL A 176 -2.45 0.15 -15.25
N LEU A 177 -2.59 0.91 -16.34
CA LEU A 177 -3.69 1.86 -16.56
C LEU A 177 -4.49 1.54 -17.82
N ARG A 178 -5.74 2.01 -17.87
CA ARG A 178 -6.57 2.11 -19.08
C ARG A 178 -7.31 3.44 -19.05
N GLY A 179 -7.19 4.24 -20.11
CA GLY A 179 -7.84 5.55 -20.17
C GLY A 179 -7.41 6.53 -19.07
N GLY A 180 -6.20 6.37 -18.50
CA GLY A 180 -5.70 7.20 -17.40
C GLY A 180 -6.10 6.71 -16.00
N GLU A 181 -6.96 5.70 -15.90
CA GLU A 181 -7.41 5.12 -14.63
C GLU A 181 -6.76 3.76 -14.36
N LEU A 182 -6.74 3.33 -13.09
CA LEU A 182 -6.23 2.02 -12.69
C LEU A 182 -7.02 0.91 -13.39
N PHE A 183 -6.32 0.05 -14.15
CA PHE A 183 -6.98 -1.06 -14.83
C PHE A 183 -7.31 -2.18 -13.85
N ARG A 184 -8.59 -2.55 -13.73
CA ARG A 184 -9.05 -3.57 -12.77
C ARG A 184 -9.49 -4.88 -13.41
N GLY A 185 -9.44 -5.01 -14.73
CA GLY A 185 -9.89 -6.21 -15.43
C GLY A 185 -8.99 -7.41 -15.17
N GLU A 186 -9.53 -8.62 -15.30
CA GLU A 186 -8.85 -9.87 -14.95
C GLU A 186 -8.96 -10.90 -16.07
N GLY A 187 -8.11 -11.93 -16.07
CA GLY A 187 -8.21 -13.07 -16.97
C GLY A 187 -8.39 -12.70 -18.46
N ALA A 188 -9.59 -12.94 -19.00
CA ALA A 188 -9.93 -12.63 -20.39
C ALA A 188 -9.94 -11.11 -20.67
N ALA A 189 -10.44 -10.30 -19.74
CA ALA A 189 -10.50 -8.84 -19.91
C ALA A 189 -9.09 -8.22 -20.01
N LEU A 190 -8.13 -8.73 -19.23
CA LEU A 190 -6.73 -8.32 -19.35
C LEU A 190 -6.15 -8.72 -20.71
N ARG A 191 -6.36 -9.96 -21.15
CA ARG A 191 -5.88 -10.43 -22.46
C ARG A 191 -6.42 -9.58 -23.61
N GLU A 192 -7.72 -9.29 -23.59
CA GLU A 192 -8.36 -8.47 -24.61
C GLU A 192 -7.84 -7.03 -24.60
N ALA A 193 -7.72 -6.41 -23.43
CA ALA A 193 -7.21 -5.04 -23.31
C ALA A 193 -5.76 -4.93 -23.78
N LEU A 194 -4.91 -5.93 -23.48
CA LEU A 194 -3.55 -6.01 -24.01
C LEU A 194 -3.54 -6.17 -25.53
N ALA A 195 -4.35 -7.10 -26.08
CA ALA A 195 -4.43 -7.34 -27.51
C ALA A 195 -4.91 -6.12 -28.31
N ARG A 196 -5.78 -5.31 -27.71
CA ARG A 196 -6.29 -4.05 -28.31
C ARG A 196 -5.36 -2.85 -28.08
N GLY A 197 -4.27 -3.00 -27.34
CA GLY A 197 -3.34 -1.91 -27.02
C GLY A 197 -3.94 -0.83 -26.11
N GLU A 198 -4.95 -1.17 -25.32
CA GLU A 198 -5.67 -0.24 -24.44
C GLU A 198 -4.98 -0.07 -23.08
N ILE A 199 -4.04 -0.95 -22.76
CA ILE A 199 -3.24 -0.91 -21.54
C ILE A 199 -2.06 0.05 -21.71
N ARG A 200 -1.88 0.93 -20.71
CA ARG A 200 -0.71 1.80 -20.56
C ARG A 200 0.05 1.40 -19.31
N PHE A 201 1.38 1.37 -19.42
CA PHE A 201 2.27 1.15 -18.30
C PHE A 201 2.85 2.48 -17.82
N HIS A 202 2.54 2.84 -16.59
CA HIS A 202 2.91 4.10 -15.97
C HIS A 202 4.06 3.89 -14.98
N ALA A 203 5.24 4.43 -15.31
CA ALA A 203 6.41 4.34 -14.47
C ALA A 203 6.28 5.27 -13.24
N GLY A 204 6.70 4.78 -12.08
CA GLY A 204 6.93 5.63 -10.92
C GLY A 204 8.21 6.45 -11.04
N SER A 205 8.34 7.46 -10.19
CA SER A 205 9.51 8.34 -10.15
C SER A 205 9.73 8.89 -8.75
N ILE A 206 10.90 9.50 -8.55
CA ILE A 206 11.11 10.35 -7.38
C ILE A 206 10.09 11.48 -7.43
N ARG A 207 9.26 11.54 -6.40
CA ARG A 207 8.14 12.47 -6.23
C ARG A 207 6.88 12.21 -7.06
N GLY A 208 6.82 11.12 -7.81
CA GLY A 208 5.66 10.72 -8.59
C GLY A 208 5.53 11.45 -9.91
N ALA A 209 4.70 10.89 -10.79
CA ALA A 209 4.44 11.44 -12.10
C ALA A 209 2.93 11.40 -12.40
N PHE A 210 2.42 12.43 -13.06
CA PHE A 210 1.08 12.35 -13.64
C PHE A 210 1.10 11.38 -14.83
N PRO A 211 0.07 10.53 -15.01
CA PRO A 211 -0.04 9.69 -16.20
C PRO A 211 -0.01 10.53 -17.48
N GLN A 212 0.81 10.12 -18.44
CA GLN A 212 0.80 10.74 -19.76
C GLN A 212 -0.28 10.09 -20.64
N ILE A 213 -1.30 10.87 -20.97
CA ILE A 213 -2.34 10.47 -21.94
C ILE A 213 -1.80 10.83 -23.32
N ILE A 214 -1.08 9.92 -23.97
CA ILE A 214 -0.69 10.02 -25.39
C ILE A 214 -1.64 9.17 -26.22
#